data_AF-A0AAQ6IEM7-F1
#
_entry.id   AF-A0AAQ6IEM7-F1
#
_cell.length_a   1.000
_cell.length_b   1.000
_cell.length_c   1.000
_cell.angle_alpha   90.00
_cell.angle_beta   90.00
_cell.angle_gamma   90.00
#
_symmetry.space_group_name_H-M   'P 1'
#
loop_
_entity.id
_entity.type
_entity.pdbx_description
1 polymer ?
#
loop_
_entity_poly.entity_id
_entity_poly.type
_entity_poly.pdbx_seq_one_letter_code
_entity_poly.pdbx_strand_id
1 'polypeptide(L)'
;MLEDNTLCKLESKILKVIINKILKAIELASKGEDGVVLLDTKESITELISNMRKNLIKDISISVEAEKTTLFQIQSTFHPFINSLRTSINDLKEELQSKFSNSEDVSEVLNKLPVKPQDELFNRVFGCGKQCPFCKVPCEAGGKEHKQHHAAVHRPQGLGEYRNVQTEKLVETLCTTDVHSQRKFKNTDTKWECHPYKDYTKFYPDWHIPPDPTIEASDYWKYVLVQYNDRFAEEYKAKPADVPKAWTRITQDQALKGLNDAFNIKSRQTS
;
A
#
# COMPACT_ATOMS: atom_id res chain seq x y z
N MET A 1 10.36 25.22 -13.10
CA MET A 1 11.65 24.71 -12.59
C MET A 1 11.64 24.50 -11.06
N LEU A 2 10.56 23.94 -10.49
CA LEU A 2 10.45 23.71 -9.03
C LEU A 2 10.33 22.22 -8.66
N GLU A 3 10.25 21.32 -9.64
CA GLU A 3 9.94 19.90 -9.44
C GLU A 3 11.19 19.02 -9.26
N ASP A 4 12.35 19.46 -9.76
CA ASP A 4 13.58 18.65 -9.88
C ASP A 4 14.30 18.34 -8.55
N ASN A 5 14.02 19.11 -7.49
CA ASN A 5 14.68 18.91 -6.19
C ASN A 5 13.96 17.87 -5.30
N THR A 6 12.85 17.28 -5.76
CA THR A 6 12.09 16.35 -4.92
C THR A 6 12.79 15.00 -4.79
N LEU A 7 13.40 14.53 -5.87
CA LEU A 7 14.14 13.27 -5.91
C LEU A 7 15.42 13.36 -5.09
N CYS A 8 16.24 14.38 -5.33
CA CYS A 8 17.47 14.65 -4.56
C CYS A 8 17.20 14.74 -3.04
N LYS A 9 16.09 15.39 -2.64
CA LYS A 9 15.66 15.42 -1.22
C LYS A 9 15.32 14.02 -0.69
N LEU A 10 14.66 13.18 -1.49
CA LEU A 10 14.33 11.81 -1.10
C LEU A 10 15.58 10.95 -0.97
N GLU A 11 16.49 10.99 -1.95
CA GLU A 11 17.77 10.28 -1.94
C GLU A 11 18.63 10.69 -0.74
N SER A 12 18.76 12.01 -0.50
CA SER A 12 19.47 12.55 0.65
C SER A 12 18.86 12.09 1.97
N LYS A 13 17.52 11.99 2.06
CA LYS A 13 16.82 11.48 3.25
C LYS A 13 17.09 9.99 3.45
N ILE A 14 17.03 9.19 2.39
CA ILE A 14 17.32 7.75 2.45
C ILE A 14 18.78 7.51 2.85
N LEU A 15 19.73 8.21 2.22
CA LEU A 15 21.15 8.13 2.55
C LEU A 15 21.40 8.45 4.02
N LYS A 16 20.78 9.52 4.55
CA LYS A 16 20.89 9.85 5.98
C LYS A 16 20.42 8.71 6.89
N VAL A 17 19.34 8.02 6.52
CA VAL A 17 18.85 6.86 7.28
C VAL A 17 19.85 5.71 7.23
N ILE A 18 20.41 5.40 6.05
CA ILE A 18 21.40 4.32 5.89
C ILE A 18 22.69 4.62 6.66
N ILE A 19 23.25 5.82 6.53
CA ILE A 19 24.47 6.23 7.24
C ILE A 19 24.28 6.14 8.76
N ASN A 20 23.13 6.60 9.28
CA ASN A 20 22.84 6.47 10.71
C ASN A 20 22.78 5.02 11.17
N LYS A 21 22.22 4.11 10.35
CA LYS A 21 22.22 2.66 10.67
C LYS A 21 23.63 2.09 10.69
N ILE A 22 24.48 2.44 9.74
CA ILE A 22 25.89 2.00 9.70
C ILE A 22 26.65 2.52 10.93
N LEU A 23 26.56 3.82 11.23
CA LEU A 23 27.25 4.41 12.38
C LEU A 23 26.79 3.80 13.70
N LYS A 24 25.48 3.54 13.85
CA LYS A 24 24.95 2.82 15.01
C LYS A 24 25.46 1.38 15.08
N ALA A 25 25.57 0.69 13.94
CA ALA A 25 26.12 -0.66 13.90
C ALA A 25 27.60 -0.69 14.31
N ILE A 26 28.40 0.32 13.91
CA ILE A 26 29.78 0.48 14.36
C ILE A 26 29.83 0.70 15.86
N GLU A 27 29.00 1.57 16.41
CA GLU A 27 28.96 1.83 17.86
C GLU A 27 28.62 0.56 18.66
N LEU A 28 27.61 -0.18 18.22
CA LEU A 28 27.20 -1.44 18.85
C LEU A 28 28.28 -2.51 18.73
N ALA A 29 28.89 -2.65 17.55
CA ALA A 29 29.92 -3.65 17.30
C ALA A 29 31.28 -3.32 17.95
N SER A 30 31.46 -2.08 18.43
CA SER A 30 32.67 -1.66 19.17
C SER A 30 32.63 -2.05 20.65
N LYS A 31 31.54 -2.67 21.12
CA LYS A 31 31.34 -3.14 22.49
C LYS A 31 31.23 -4.66 22.49
N GLY A 32 31.87 -5.32 23.46
CA GLY A 32 31.74 -6.75 23.71
C GLY A 32 30.35 -7.14 24.25
N GLU A 33 30.11 -8.43 24.45
CA GLU A 33 28.83 -8.95 24.97
C GLU A 33 28.46 -8.41 26.37
N ASP A 34 29.46 -7.99 27.14
CA ASP A 34 29.36 -7.36 28.45
C ASP A 34 29.17 -5.83 28.41
N GLY A 35 29.15 -5.23 27.22
CA GLY A 35 29.05 -3.79 27.00
C GLY A 35 30.37 -3.02 27.18
N VAL A 36 31.48 -3.70 27.43
CA VAL A 36 32.82 -3.10 27.56
C VAL A 36 33.41 -2.85 26.16
N VAL A 37 34.14 -1.75 26.00
CA VAL A 37 34.81 -1.42 24.73
C VAL A 37 35.86 -2.50 24.41
N LEU A 38 35.87 -2.97 23.17
CA LEU A 38 36.84 -3.97 22.72
C LEU A 38 38.28 -3.48 22.89
N LEU A 39 39.19 -4.41 23.20
CA LEU A 39 40.61 -4.13 23.36
C LEU A 39 41.24 -3.66 22.04
N ASP A 40 42.33 -2.88 22.10
CA ASP A 40 43.02 -2.41 20.90
C ASP A 40 43.87 -3.50 20.24
N THR A 41 43.21 -4.53 19.72
CA THR A 41 43.84 -5.75 19.18
C THR A 41 43.33 -6.08 17.78
N LYS A 42 44.03 -6.95 17.06
CA LYS A 42 43.63 -7.38 15.72
C LYS A 42 42.41 -8.31 15.78
N GLU A 43 42.33 -9.12 16.83
CA GLU A 43 41.22 -10.02 17.13
C GLU A 43 39.90 -9.24 17.31
N SER A 44 39.97 -8.08 17.96
CA SER A 44 38.84 -7.17 18.12
C SER A 44 38.29 -6.61 16.80
N ILE A 45 39.10 -6.56 15.73
CA ILE A 45 38.63 -6.18 14.40
C ILE A 45 37.80 -7.31 13.77
N THR A 46 38.21 -8.57 13.97
CA THR A 46 37.43 -9.73 13.53
C THR A 46 36.05 -9.74 14.18
N GLU A 47 36.01 -9.49 15.49
CA GLU A 47 34.76 -9.41 16.24
C GLU A 47 33.88 -8.23 15.77
N LEU A 48 34.48 -7.06 15.56
CA LEU A 48 33.81 -5.88 15.03
C LEU A 48 33.12 -6.16 13.68
N ILE A 49 33.85 -6.69 12.69
CA ILE A 49 33.31 -6.91 11.35
C ILE A 49 32.19 -7.97 11.39
N SER A 50 32.38 -9.04 12.17
CA SER A 50 31.34 -10.07 12.35
C SER A 50 30.07 -9.48 12.97
N ASN A 51 30.22 -8.65 14.01
CA ASN A 51 29.10 -8.00 14.68
C ASN A 51 28.42 -6.94 13.79
N MET A 52 29.18 -6.20 12.99
CA MET A 52 28.62 -5.29 11.99
C MET A 52 27.77 -6.05 10.96
N ARG A 53 28.27 -7.18 10.43
CA ARG A 53 27.50 -8.02 9.50
C ARG A 53 26.19 -8.49 10.13
N LYS A 54 26.23 -8.98 11.37
CA LYS A 54 25.02 -9.40 12.10
C LYS A 54 24.03 -8.24 12.29
N ASN A 55 24.52 -7.07 12.69
CA ASN A 55 23.71 -5.89 12.96
C ASN A 55 23.09 -5.28 11.70
N LEU A 56 23.77 -5.38 10.55
CA LEU A 56 23.35 -4.77 9.30
C LEU A 56 22.66 -5.75 8.34
N ILE A 57 22.52 -7.04 8.68
CA ILE A 57 22.04 -8.09 7.75
C ILE A 57 20.69 -7.78 7.08
N LYS A 58 19.81 -7.01 7.74
CA LYS A 58 18.51 -6.59 7.21
C LYS A 58 18.56 -5.34 6.33
N ASP A 59 19.67 -4.61 6.38
CA ASP A 59 19.84 -3.30 5.77
C ASP A 59 20.87 -3.31 4.62
N ILE A 60 21.97 -4.06 4.80
CA ILE A 60 23.10 -4.15 3.87
C ILE A 60 23.56 -5.61 3.82
N SER A 61 23.63 -6.16 2.61
CA SER A 61 24.19 -7.50 2.39
C SER A 61 25.71 -7.42 2.36
N ILE A 62 26.36 -8.03 3.36
CA ILE A 62 27.82 -8.21 3.40
C ILE A 62 28.07 -9.71 3.32
N SER A 63 28.72 -10.17 2.24
CA SER A 63 29.01 -11.60 2.07
C SER A 63 30.12 -12.06 3.02
N VAL A 64 30.11 -13.35 3.35
CA VAL A 64 31.13 -13.96 4.20
C VAL A 64 32.51 -13.88 3.53
N GLU A 65 32.54 -13.95 2.21
CA GLU A 65 33.74 -13.85 1.37
C GLU A 65 34.32 -12.44 1.43
N ALA A 66 33.47 -11.41 1.37
CA ALA A 66 33.90 -10.01 1.50
C ALA A 66 34.51 -9.76 2.89
N GLU A 67 33.84 -10.24 3.95
CA GLU A 67 34.36 -10.17 5.33
C GLU A 67 35.76 -10.81 5.44
N LYS A 68 35.93 -12.05 4.97
CA LYS A 68 37.21 -12.76 5.04
C LYS A 68 38.31 -12.03 4.27
N THR A 69 37.98 -11.52 3.08
CA THR A 69 38.93 -10.79 2.23
C THR A 69 39.37 -9.49 2.92
N THR A 70 38.42 -8.74 3.48
CA THR A 70 38.71 -7.51 4.22
C THR A 70 39.57 -7.79 5.45
N LEU A 71 39.25 -8.82 6.24
CA LEU A 71 40.04 -9.19 7.42
C LEU A 71 41.49 -9.55 7.09
N PHE A 72 41.73 -10.21 5.95
CA PHE A 72 43.08 -10.53 5.49
C PHE A 72 43.91 -9.28 5.17
N GLN A 73 43.27 -8.23 4.66
CA GLN A 73 43.94 -7.00 4.23
C GLN A 73 44.25 -6.03 5.38
N ILE A 74 43.59 -6.18 6.53
CA ILE A 74 43.74 -5.25 7.65
C ILE A 74 45.06 -5.50 8.39
N GLN A 75 45.87 -4.44 8.45
CA GLN A 75 47.17 -4.41 9.13
C GLN A 75 47.20 -3.48 10.37
N SER A 76 46.13 -2.71 10.59
CA SER A 76 46.01 -1.77 11.71
C SER A 76 45.48 -2.42 12.99
N THR A 77 45.62 -1.73 14.13
CA THR A 77 44.89 -2.05 15.37
C THR A 77 43.46 -1.49 15.33
N PHE A 78 42.66 -1.83 16.33
CA PHE A 78 41.22 -1.58 16.39
C PHE A 78 40.85 -0.09 16.38
N HIS A 79 41.51 0.74 17.20
CA HIS A 79 41.17 2.16 17.26
C HIS A 79 41.48 2.95 15.96
N PRO A 80 42.67 2.80 15.34
CA PRO A 80 42.93 3.38 14.03
C PRO A 80 41.94 2.90 12.97
N PHE A 81 41.61 1.60 12.97
CA PHE A 81 40.65 1.04 12.03
C PHE A 81 39.27 1.67 12.15
N ILE A 82 38.71 1.76 13.36
CA ILE A 82 37.40 2.37 13.61
C ILE A 82 37.38 3.83 13.17
N ASN A 83 38.44 4.59 13.47
CA ASN A 83 38.52 6.00 13.10
C ASN A 83 38.57 6.15 11.58
N SER A 84 39.42 5.37 10.89
CA SER A 84 39.47 5.36 9.43
C SER A 84 38.13 4.96 8.82
N LEU A 85 37.46 3.94 9.35
CA LEU A 85 36.15 3.50 8.87
C LEU A 85 35.08 4.61 9.01
N ARG A 86 35.05 5.30 10.15
CA ARG A 86 34.14 6.44 10.37
C ARG A 86 34.39 7.58 9.39
N THR A 87 35.66 7.91 9.16
CA THR A 87 36.06 8.92 8.17
C THR A 87 35.60 8.51 6.78
N SER A 88 35.92 7.28 6.33
CA SER A 88 35.50 6.79 5.02
C SER A 88 33.99 6.76 4.82
N ILE A 89 33.20 6.49 5.86
CA ILE A 89 31.73 6.55 5.77
C ILE A 89 31.22 7.99 5.61
N ASN A 90 31.85 8.95 6.29
CA ASN A 90 31.51 10.36 6.12
C ASN A 90 31.92 10.87 4.74
N ASP A 91 33.11 10.51 4.26
CA ASP A 91 33.57 10.85 2.92
C ASP A 91 32.63 10.27 1.85
N LEU A 92 32.24 8.99 2.00
CA LEU A 92 31.29 8.34 1.10
C LEU A 92 29.91 9.03 1.12
N LYS A 93 29.45 9.46 2.30
CA LYS A 93 28.21 10.23 2.42
C LYS A 93 28.29 11.54 1.64
N GLU A 94 29.37 12.30 1.79
CA GLU A 94 29.55 13.58 1.09
C GLU A 94 29.65 13.37 -0.42
N GLU A 95 30.39 12.35 -0.86
CA GLU A 95 30.50 11.97 -2.27
C GLU A 95 29.13 11.63 -2.86
N LEU A 96 28.34 10.78 -2.21
CA LEU A 96 26.99 10.42 -2.67
C LEU A 96 26.04 11.62 -2.66
N GLN A 97 26.11 12.50 -1.66
CA GLN A 97 25.31 13.72 -1.61
C GLN A 97 25.62 14.67 -2.77
N SER A 98 26.90 14.81 -3.13
CA SER A 98 27.31 15.59 -4.29
C SER A 98 26.79 14.97 -5.59
N LYS A 99 26.83 13.64 -5.71
CA LYS A 99 26.30 12.91 -6.87
C LYS A 99 24.80 13.11 -7.03
N PHE A 100 24.01 13.04 -5.95
CA PHE A 100 22.57 13.32 -5.99
C PHE A 100 22.24 14.78 -6.34
N SER A 101 23.16 15.70 -6.08
CA SER A 101 22.98 17.13 -6.40
C SER A 101 23.29 17.43 -7.88
N ASN A 102 24.11 16.60 -8.52
CA ASN A 102 24.43 16.65 -9.94
C ASN A 102 23.37 15.84 -10.70
N SER A 103 22.19 16.43 -10.89
CA SER A 103 20.95 15.72 -11.25
C SER A 103 21.12 14.76 -12.44
N GLU A 104 20.89 13.48 -12.19
CA GLU A 104 20.38 12.58 -13.23
C GLU A 104 18.91 12.96 -13.51
N ASP A 105 18.47 12.84 -14.76
CA ASP A 105 17.06 12.99 -15.11
C ASP A 105 16.21 12.01 -14.28
N VAL A 106 15.08 12.45 -13.74
CA VAL A 106 14.20 11.60 -12.91
C VAL A 106 13.87 10.29 -13.64
N SER A 107 13.65 10.36 -14.95
CA SER A 107 13.38 9.17 -15.77
C SER A 107 14.56 8.21 -15.80
N GLU A 108 15.79 8.72 -15.87
CA GLU A 108 17.00 7.91 -15.84
C GLU A 108 17.15 7.17 -14.51
N VAL A 109 16.91 7.86 -13.39
CA VAL A 109 16.94 7.24 -12.05
C VAL A 109 15.87 6.17 -11.95
N LEU A 110 14.63 6.44 -12.37
CA LEU A 110 13.53 5.48 -12.34
C LEU A 110 13.82 4.23 -13.20
N ASN A 111 14.52 4.40 -14.33
CA ASN A 111 14.93 3.30 -15.21
C ASN A 111 16.05 2.42 -14.63
N LYS A 112 16.90 2.97 -13.74
CA LYS A 112 17.97 2.24 -13.05
C LYS A 112 17.48 1.44 -11.85
N LEU A 113 16.26 1.69 -11.36
CA LEU A 113 15.73 0.97 -10.21
C LEU A 113 15.53 -0.51 -10.55
N PRO A 114 15.80 -1.43 -9.59
CA PRO A 114 15.61 -2.86 -9.78
C PRO A 114 14.12 -3.26 -9.90
N VAL A 115 13.22 -2.34 -9.57
CA VAL A 115 11.77 -2.50 -9.65
C VAL A 115 11.18 -1.30 -10.37
N LYS A 116 10.04 -1.50 -11.03
CA LYS A 116 9.26 -0.43 -11.66
C LYS A 116 8.37 0.23 -10.60
N PRO A 117 8.60 1.50 -10.22
CA PRO A 117 7.83 2.13 -9.15
C PRO A 117 6.33 2.19 -9.43
N GLN A 118 5.94 2.34 -10.70
CA GLN A 118 4.54 2.30 -11.12
C GLN A 118 3.88 0.94 -10.84
N ASP A 119 4.62 -0.16 -10.96
CA ASP A 119 4.10 -1.51 -10.69
C ASP A 119 3.95 -1.72 -9.18
N GLU A 120 4.88 -1.21 -8.38
CA GLU A 120 4.79 -1.23 -6.91
C GLU A 120 3.63 -0.36 -6.40
N LEU A 121 3.43 0.83 -6.97
CA LEU A 121 2.29 1.69 -6.69
C LEU A 121 0.98 1.03 -7.10
N PHE A 122 0.94 0.44 -8.30
CA PHE A 122 -0.23 -0.29 -8.78
C PHE A 122 -0.55 -1.47 -7.87
N ASN A 123 0.42 -2.31 -7.52
CA ASN A 123 0.25 -3.43 -6.60
C ASN A 123 -0.25 -2.99 -5.22
N ARG A 124 0.17 -1.80 -4.76
CA ARG A 124 -0.31 -1.22 -3.50
C ARG A 124 -1.75 -0.73 -3.59
N VAL A 125 -2.14 -0.12 -4.71
CA VAL A 125 -3.50 0.43 -4.92
C VAL A 125 -4.50 -0.66 -5.29
N PHE A 126 -4.09 -1.67 -6.06
CA PHE A 126 -4.93 -2.78 -6.52
C PHE A 126 -5.33 -3.74 -5.38
N GLY A 127 -4.58 -3.73 -4.27
CA GLY A 127 -4.86 -4.55 -3.10
C GLY A 127 -4.70 -6.05 -3.40
N CYS A 128 -5.56 -6.88 -2.80
CA CYS A 128 -5.55 -8.33 -3.03
C CYS A 128 -6.30 -8.77 -4.31
N GLY A 129 -6.87 -7.84 -5.06
CA GLY A 129 -7.66 -8.13 -6.27
C GLY A 129 -9.02 -8.80 -6.04
N LYS A 130 -9.40 -9.12 -4.80
CA LYS A 130 -10.74 -9.64 -4.49
C LYS A 130 -11.78 -8.52 -4.56
N GLN A 131 -13.01 -8.88 -4.93
CA GLN A 131 -14.13 -7.95 -5.04
C GLN A 131 -15.36 -8.46 -4.28
N CYS A 132 -16.18 -7.55 -3.76
CA CYS A 132 -17.41 -7.90 -3.05
C CYS A 132 -18.29 -8.76 -3.96
N PRO A 133 -18.83 -9.89 -3.47
CA PRO A 133 -19.58 -10.82 -4.32
C PRO A 133 -20.83 -10.19 -4.96
N PHE A 134 -21.42 -9.19 -4.30
CA PHE A 134 -22.67 -8.56 -4.70
C PHE A 134 -22.51 -7.31 -5.55
N CYS A 135 -21.68 -6.35 -5.12
CA CYS A 135 -21.54 -5.06 -5.83
C CYS A 135 -20.22 -4.91 -6.59
N LYS A 136 -19.32 -5.90 -6.50
CA LYS A 136 -18.00 -5.92 -7.15
C LYS A 136 -17.06 -4.77 -6.76
N VAL A 137 -17.32 -4.05 -5.66
CA VAL A 137 -16.36 -3.09 -5.12
C VAL A 137 -15.06 -3.83 -4.75
N PRO A 138 -13.87 -3.31 -5.10
CA PRO A 138 -12.61 -3.91 -4.71
C PRO A 138 -12.46 -4.02 -3.19
N CYS A 139 -11.70 -5.02 -2.75
CA CYS A 139 -11.32 -5.16 -1.36
C CYS A 139 -10.33 -4.04 -0.95
N GLU A 140 -10.61 -3.43 0.18
CA GLU A 140 -9.80 -2.34 0.75
C GLU A 140 -8.99 -2.79 1.97
N ALA A 141 -9.09 -4.07 2.36
CA ALA A 141 -8.21 -4.64 3.36
C ALA A 141 -6.76 -4.51 2.87
N GLY A 142 -5.99 -3.64 3.54
CA GLY A 142 -4.66 -3.24 3.10
C GLY A 142 -3.68 -4.41 3.05
N GLY A 143 -2.71 -4.31 2.13
CA GLY A 143 -1.71 -5.35 1.91
C GLY A 143 -2.24 -6.53 1.07
N LYS A 144 -1.33 -7.41 0.66
CA LYS A 144 -1.67 -8.59 -0.16
C LYS A 144 -2.29 -9.72 0.70
N GLU A 145 -1.86 -9.85 1.94
CA GLU A 145 -2.25 -10.93 2.85
C GLU A 145 -3.22 -10.43 3.93
N HIS A 146 -4.45 -10.92 3.89
CA HIS A 146 -5.46 -10.70 4.94
C HIS A 146 -6.51 -11.82 4.90
N LYS A 147 -7.09 -12.15 6.07
CA LYS A 147 -8.07 -13.24 6.20
C LYS A 147 -9.49 -12.83 5.84
N GLN A 148 -9.82 -11.56 5.99
CA GLN A 148 -11.18 -11.05 5.81
C GLN A 148 -11.16 -9.86 4.85
N HIS A 149 -12.06 -9.90 3.87
CA HIS A 149 -12.25 -8.87 2.86
C HIS A 149 -13.37 -7.92 3.29
N HIS A 150 -13.17 -6.63 3.04
CA HIS A 150 -14.17 -5.60 3.30
C HIS A 150 -13.93 -4.39 2.38
N ALA A 151 -14.92 -3.50 2.32
CA ALA A 151 -14.80 -2.17 1.75
C ALA A 151 -15.54 -1.18 2.66
N ALA A 152 -15.05 0.06 2.77
CA ALA A 152 -15.67 1.10 3.57
C ALA A 152 -16.97 1.62 2.92
N VAL A 153 -16.98 1.69 1.60
CA VAL A 153 -18.12 2.17 0.81
C VAL A 153 -18.49 1.13 -0.21
N HIS A 154 -19.73 0.65 -0.15
CA HIS A 154 -20.30 -0.22 -1.16
C HIS A 154 -21.05 0.60 -2.22
N ARG A 155 -21.45 -0.05 -3.31
CA ARG A 155 -22.11 0.58 -4.45
C ARG A 155 -23.37 -0.18 -4.85
N PRO A 156 -24.34 0.45 -5.54
CA PRO A 156 -25.49 -0.26 -6.09
C PRO A 156 -25.06 -1.50 -6.85
N GLN A 157 -25.74 -2.62 -6.62
CA GLN A 157 -25.32 -3.92 -7.17
C GLN A 157 -25.34 -3.95 -8.70
N GLY A 158 -26.19 -3.14 -9.35
CA GLY A 158 -26.24 -2.97 -10.79
C GLY A 158 -24.94 -2.43 -11.41
N LEU A 159 -24.13 -1.69 -10.66
CA LEU A 159 -22.78 -1.28 -11.09
C LEU A 159 -21.77 -2.45 -11.06
N GLY A 160 -22.13 -3.56 -10.43
CA GLY A 160 -21.43 -4.84 -10.47
C GLY A 160 -22.13 -5.88 -11.35
N GLU A 161 -22.89 -5.42 -12.36
CA GLU A 161 -23.61 -6.23 -13.36
C GLU A 161 -24.80 -7.04 -12.84
N TYR A 162 -25.19 -6.87 -11.58
CA TYR A 162 -26.38 -7.54 -11.05
C TYR A 162 -27.66 -6.95 -11.63
N ARG A 163 -28.50 -7.83 -12.16
CA ARG A 163 -29.84 -7.49 -12.64
C ARG A 163 -30.89 -8.48 -12.11
N ASN A 164 -32.11 -8.01 -12.00
CA ASN A 164 -33.25 -8.86 -11.69
C ASN A 164 -33.51 -9.82 -12.87
N VAL A 165 -33.60 -11.12 -12.59
CA VAL A 165 -33.75 -12.16 -13.62
C VAL A 165 -35.08 -12.04 -14.40
N GLN A 166 -36.14 -11.56 -13.75
CA GLN A 166 -37.47 -11.47 -14.37
C GLN A 166 -37.65 -10.16 -15.14
N THR A 167 -37.28 -9.03 -14.55
CA THR A 167 -37.48 -7.72 -15.18
C THR A 167 -36.33 -7.31 -16.08
N GLU A 168 -35.17 -7.97 -15.94
CA GLU A 168 -33.89 -7.65 -16.59
C GLU A 168 -33.30 -6.30 -16.17
N LYS A 169 -33.92 -5.61 -15.19
CA LYS A 169 -33.46 -4.32 -14.70
C LYS A 169 -32.24 -4.45 -13.80
N LEU A 170 -31.30 -3.52 -13.92
CA LEU A 170 -30.18 -3.39 -12.99
C LEU A 170 -30.68 -3.22 -11.55
N VAL A 171 -30.01 -3.87 -10.60
CA VAL A 171 -30.36 -3.82 -9.17
C VAL A 171 -29.83 -2.54 -8.55
N GLU A 172 -30.73 -1.69 -8.07
CA GLU A 172 -30.40 -0.43 -7.43
C GLU A 172 -29.93 -0.60 -5.99
N THR A 173 -30.33 -1.67 -5.30
CA THR A 173 -30.05 -1.80 -3.85
C THR A 173 -28.57 -1.99 -3.52
N LEU A 174 -28.19 -1.48 -2.34
CA LEU A 174 -26.87 -1.66 -1.76
C LEU A 174 -26.79 -3.01 -1.04
N CYS A 175 -25.67 -3.71 -1.19
CA CYS A 175 -25.46 -4.98 -0.50
C CYS A 175 -25.42 -4.81 1.03
N THR A 176 -24.95 -3.67 1.54
CA THR A 176 -24.92 -3.34 2.97
C THR A 176 -26.31 -3.29 3.58
N THR A 177 -27.32 -2.84 2.83
CA THR A 177 -28.73 -2.91 3.21
C THR A 177 -29.29 -4.32 3.02
N ASP A 178 -29.00 -4.97 1.89
CA ASP A 178 -29.60 -6.25 1.54
C ASP A 178 -29.21 -7.37 2.53
N VAL A 179 -27.95 -7.43 2.99
CA VAL A 179 -27.48 -8.41 4.00
C VAL A 179 -28.12 -8.27 5.37
N HIS A 180 -28.77 -7.14 5.66
CA HIS A 180 -29.54 -6.92 6.89
C HIS A 180 -31.06 -7.02 6.68
N SER A 181 -31.50 -7.44 5.50
CA SER A 181 -32.92 -7.50 5.12
C SER A 181 -33.43 -8.95 4.99
N GLN A 182 -34.71 -9.12 4.68
CA GLN A 182 -35.28 -10.42 4.28
C GLN A 182 -35.17 -10.71 2.77
N ARG A 183 -34.44 -9.87 2.02
CA ARG A 183 -34.21 -10.10 0.59
C ARG A 183 -33.39 -11.38 0.39
N LYS A 184 -33.47 -11.90 -0.84
CA LYS A 184 -32.77 -13.11 -1.26
C LYS A 184 -31.87 -12.81 -2.45
N PHE A 185 -30.77 -13.54 -2.55
CA PHE A 185 -29.88 -13.54 -3.70
C PHE A 185 -29.83 -14.93 -4.33
N LYS A 186 -29.48 -14.96 -5.60
CA LYS A 186 -29.12 -16.18 -6.33
C LYS A 186 -28.11 -15.82 -7.40
N ASN A 187 -27.12 -16.67 -7.60
CA ASN A 187 -26.06 -16.48 -8.59
C ASN A 187 -25.39 -17.81 -8.92
N THR A 188 -24.28 -17.76 -9.64
CA THR A 188 -23.49 -18.94 -10.00
C THR A 188 -23.01 -19.73 -8.78
N ASP A 189 -22.59 -19.04 -7.71
CA ASP A 189 -22.04 -19.67 -6.50
C ASP A 189 -23.13 -20.38 -5.69
N THR A 190 -24.37 -19.90 -5.77
CA THR A 190 -25.54 -20.57 -5.18
C THR A 190 -26.20 -21.58 -6.12
N LYS A 191 -25.57 -21.92 -7.26
CA LYS A 191 -26.17 -22.78 -8.31
C LYS A 191 -27.57 -22.29 -8.74
N TRP A 192 -27.78 -20.97 -8.71
CA TRP A 192 -29.04 -20.29 -9.01
C TRP A 192 -30.19 -20.59 -8.05
N GLU A 193 -29.92 -21.16 -6.88
CA GLU A 193 -30.88 -21.30 -5.78
C GLU A 193 -31.00 -20.00 -4.98
N CYS A 194 -32.21 -19.70 -4.50
CA CYS A 194 -32.50 -18.48 -3.75
C CYS A 194 -32.14 -18.64 -2.27
N HIS A 195 -31.21 -17.83 -1.78
CA HIS A 195 -30.82 -17.80 -0.36
C HIS A 195 -31.02 -16.41 0.25
N PRO A 196 -31.35 -16.30 1.55
CA PRO A 196 -31.40 -15.01 2.24
C PRO A 196 -30.03 -14.32 2.21
N TYR A 197 -29.99 -13.01 1.93
CA TYR A 197 -28.74 -12.25 1.97
C TYR A 197 -28.07 -12.27 3.34
N LYS A 198 -28.84 -12.30 4.43
CA LYS A 198 -28.33 -12.43 5.80
C LYS A 198 -27.48 -13.69 6.06
N ASP A 199 -27.61 -14.70 5.21
CA ASP A 199 -26.88 -15.98 5.29
C ASP A 199 -25.68 -16.03 4.31
N TYR A 200 -25.28 -14.90 3.72
CA TYR A 200 -24.25 -14.87 2.67
C TYR A 200 -22.90 -15.47 3.09
N THR A 201 -22.55 -15.42 4.37
CA THR A 201 -21.28 -15.95 4.92
C THR A 201 -21.15 -17.46 4.77
N LYS A 202 -22.25 -18.20 4.51
CA LYS A 202 -22.20 -19.61 4.14
C LYS A 202 -21.53 -19.85 2.78
N PHE A 203 -21.60 -18.87 1.88
CA PHE A 203 -21.02 -18.90 0.53
C PHE A 203 -19.76 -18.06 0.43
N TYR A 204 -19.70 -16.97 1.19
CA TYR A 204 -18.60 -16.00 1.20
C TYR A 204 -18.08 -15.80 2.64
N PRO A 205 -17.48 -16.82 3.26
CA PRO A 205 -17.08 -16.77 4.68
C PRO A 205 -16.02 -15.70 4.96
N ASP A 206 -15.19 -15.39 3.96
CA ASP A 206 -14.10 -14.44 4.08
C ASP A 206 -14.52 -12.99 3.77
N TRP A 207 -15.80 -12.74 3.46
CA TRP A 207 -16.31 -11.38 3.23
C TRP A 207 -17.04 -10.85 4.45
N HIS A 208 -16.71 -9.62 4.84
CA HIS A 208 -17.45 -8.84 5.82
C HIS A 208 -18.07 -7.61 5.14
N ILE A 209 -19.41 -7.55 5.19
CA ILE A 209 -20.21 -6.47 4.61
C ILE A 209 -20.94 -5.76 5.77
N PRO A 210 -20.31 -4.75 6.38
CA PRO A 210 -20.95 -3.98 7.46
C PRO A 210 -22.05 -3.07 6.91
N PRO A 211 -22.97 -2.58 7.76
CA PRO A 211 -23.83 -1.45 7.41
C PRO A 211 -22.99 -0.23 7.00
N ASP A 212 -23.55 0.62 6.12
CA ASP A 212 -22.91 1.89 5.76
C ASP A 212 -22.65 2.73 7.04
N PRO A 213 -21.48 3.37 7.17
CA PRO A 213 -21.13 4.14 8.38
C PRO A 213 -21.98 5.41 8.54
N THR A 214 -22.50 5.93 7.42
CA THR A 214 -23.41 7.07 7.36
C THR A 214 -24.46 6.84 6.27
N ILE A 215 -25.54 7.61 6.29
CA ILE A 215 -26.59 7.51 5.26
C ILE A 215 -26.04 7.93 3.88
N GLU A 216 -25.10 8.87 3.89
CA GLU A 216 -24.50 9.51 2.74
C GLU A 216 -23.26 8.77 2.19
N ALA A 217 -22.76 7.74 2.89
CA ALA A 217 -21.51 7.05 2.52
C ALA A 217 -21.52 6.55 1.06
N SER A 218 -22.67 6.04 0.62
CA SER A 218 -22.86 5.52 -0.74
C SER A 218 -23.41 6.57 -1.73
N ASP A 219 -23.56 7.84 -1.36
CA ASP A 219 -24.20 8.87 -2.20
C ASP A 219 -23.47 9.11 -3.51
N TYR A 220 -22.14 9.00 -3.51
CA TYR A 220 -21.34 9.03 -4.73
C TYR A 220 -21.81 7.96 -5.73
N TRP A 221 -21.93 6.71 -5.28
CA TRP A 221 -22.32 5.62 -6.17
C TRP A 221 -23.80 5.64 -6.54
N LYS A 222 -24.68 6.13 -5.65
CA LYS A 222 -26.09 6.42 -5.97
C LYS A 222 -26.18 7.46 -7.07
N TYR A 223 -25.43 8.56 -6.96
CA TYR A 223 -25.34 9.61 -7.97
C TYR A 223 -24.83 9.06 -9.30
N VAL A 224 -23.74 8.28 -9.30
CA VAL A 224 -23.19 7.64 -10.50
C VAL A 224 -24.23 6.76 -11.21
N LEU A 225 -24.95 5.90 -10.46
CA LEU A 225 -25.99 5.06 -11.07
C LEU A 225 -27.11 5.92 -11.67
N VAL A 226 -27.56 6.98 -10.99
CA VAL A 226 -28.61 7.87 -11.53
C VAL A 226 -28.16 8.55 -12.82
N GLN A 227 -26.94 9.12 -12.85
CA GLN A 227 -26.45 9.88 -14.00
C GLN A 227 -26.18 9.00 -15.22
N TYR A 228 -25.75 7.76 -15.01
CA TYR A 228 -25.27 6.88 -16.08
C TYR A 228 -26.11 5.60 -16.21
N ASN A 229 -27.33 5.57 -15.67
CA ASN A 229 -28.19 4.39 -15.59
C ASN A 229 -28.34 3.70 -16.95
N ASP A 230 -28.71 4.48 -17.98
CA ASP A 230 -28.95 3.96 -19.33
C ASP A 230 -27.67 3.42 -19.97
N ARG A 231 -26.52 4.06 -19.72
CA ARG A 231 -25.22 3.63 -20.25
C ARG A 231 -24.78 2.30 -19.64
N PHE A 232 -24.96 2.13 -18.33
CA PHE A 232 -24.69 0.85 -17.68
C PHE A 232 -25.65 -0.23 -18.16
N ALA A 233 -26.94 0.10 -18.33
CA ALA A 233 -27.92 -0.85 -18.85
C ALA A 233 -27.57 -1.32 -20.26
N GLU A 234 -27.17 -0.41 -21.15
CA GLU A 234 -26.72 -0.75 -22.50
C GLU A 234 -25.49 -1.66 -22.50
N GLU A 235 -24.43 -1.27 -21.78
CA GLU A 235 -23.17 -2.04 -21.70
C GLU A 235 -23.41 -3.46 -21.15
N TYR A 236 -24.26 -3.58 -20.12
CA TYR A 236 -24.54 -4.85 -19.45
C TYR A 236 -25.67 -5.65 -20.11
N LYS A 237 -26.19 -5.18 -21.25
CA LYS A 237 -27.34 -5.81 -21.96
C LYS A 237 -28.51 -6.06 -21.02
N ALA A 238 -28.82 -5.05 -20.21
CA ALA A 238 -29.84 -5.04 -19.18
C ALA A 238 -30.81 -3.87 -19.43
N LYS A 239 -31.85 -3.77 -18.59
CA LYS A 239 -32.73 -2.60 -18.54
C LYS A 239 -32.28 -1.63 -17.45
N PRO A 240 -32.56 -0.32 -17.58
CA PRO A 240 -32.22 0.66 -16.55
C PRO A 240 -32.82 0.28 -15.18
N ALA A 241 -32.09 0.61 -14.12
CA ALA A 241 -32.53 0.42 -12.74
C ALA A 241 -33.71 1.32 -12.40
N ASP A 242 -34.64 0.83 -11.58
CA ASP A 242 -35.71 1.64 -10.98
C ASP A 242 -35.18 2.39 -9.75
N VAL A 243 -34.36 3.42 -9.99
CA VAL A 243 -33.71 4.18 -8.91
C VAL A 243 -34.73 4.94 -8.04
N PRO A 244 -34.55 4.99 -6.71
CA PRO A 244 -35.42 5.75 -5.83
C PRO A 244 -35.42 7.25 -6.16
N LYS A 245 -36.60 7.89 -6.13
CA LYS A 245 -36.73 9.35 -6.37
C LYS A 245 -35.87 10.21 -5.44
N ALA A 246 -35.50 9.72 -4.26
CA ALA A 246 -34.60 10.43 -3.37
C ALA A 246 -33.18 10.56 -3.97
N TRP A 247 -32.73 9.58 -4.75
CA TRP A 247 -31.37 9.56 -5.31
C TRP A 247 -31.21 10.57 -6.44
N THR A 248 -32.30 10.87 -7.16
CA THR A 248 -32.30 11.88 -8.23
C THR A 248 -32.14 13.31 -7.70
N ARG A 249 -32.19 13.49 -6.38
CA ARG A 249 -31.98 14.78 -5.71
C ARG A 249 -30.56 14.96 -5.17
N ILE A 250 -29.73 13.92 -5.21
CA ILE A 250 -28.34 13.99 -4.78
C ILE A 250 -27.60 14.88 -5.77
N THR A 251 -26.97 15.94 -5.28
CA THR A 251 -26.14 16.83 -6.10
C THR A 251 -24.72 16.28 -6.23
N GLN A 252 -23.99 16.75 -7.24
CA GLN A 252 -22.57 16.41 -7.40
C GLN A 252 -21.75 16.80 -6.15
N ASP A 253 -22.04 17.94 -5.53
CA ASP A 253 -21.36 18.38 -4.30
C ASP A 253 -21.63 17.45 -3.12
N GLN A 254 -22.87 16.97 -2.97
CA GLN A 254 -23.22 15.99 -1.93
C GLN A 254 -22.52 14.66 -2.17
N ALA A 255 -22.52 14.17 -3.42
CA ALA A 255 -21.81 12.96 -3.83
C ALA A 255 -20.30 13.07 -3.53
N LEU A 256 -19.68 14.20 -3.87
CA LEU A 256 -18.25 14.42 -3.62
C LEU A 256 -17.94 14.55 -2.12
N LYS A 257 -18.82 15.22 -1.35
CA LYS A 257 -18.70 15.31 0.11
C LYS A 257 -18.76 13.93 0.75
N GLY A 258 -19.74 13.10 0.40
CA GLY A 258 -19.86 11.74 0.93
C GLY A 258 -18.61 10.89 0.65
N LEU A 259 -18.02 11.03 -0.54
CA LEU A 259 -16.75 10.37 -0.89
C LEU A 259 -15.59 10.87 -0.01
N ASN A 260 -15.45 12.18 0.17
CA ASN A 260 -14.38 12.75 1.00
C ASN A 260 -14.52 12.35 2.47
N ASP A 261 -15.74 12.35 3.01
CA ASP A 261 -16.03 11.96 4.38
C ASP A 261 -15.72 10.47 4.61
N ALA A 262 -16.10 9.60 3.67
CA ALA A 262 -15.85 8.16 3.78
C ALA A 262 -14.35 7.81 3.77
N PHE A 263 -13.55 8.52 2.99
CA PHE A 263 -12.11 8.25 2.85
C PHE A 263 -11.21 9.22 3.64
N ASN A 264 -11.79 10.11 4.45
CA ASN A 264 -11.07 11.17 5.17
C ASN A 264 -10.11 11.96 4.27
N ILE A 265 -10.49 12.20 3.01
CA ILE A 265 -9.70 12.98 2.07
C ILE A 265 -9.86 14.45 2.48
N LYS A 266 -8.96 14.94 3.33
CA LYS A 266 -8.87 16.37 3.61
C LYS A 266 -8.56 17.07 2.28
N SER A 267 -9.51 17.88 1.81
CA SER A 267 -9.26 18.79 0.70
C SER A 267 -8.06 19.66 1.08
N ARG A 268 -6.93 19.42 0.41
CA ARG A 268 -5.80 20.35 0.48
C ARG A 268 -6.28 21.62 -0.21
N GLN A 269 -6.79 22.56 0.57
CA GLN A 269 -7.00 23.91 0.08
C GLN A 269 -5.62 24.43 -0.34
N THR A 270 -5.40 24.52 -1.64
CA THR A 270 -4.29 25.27 -2.22
C THR A 270 -4.55 26.73 -1.87
N SER A 271 -3.85 27.23 -0.86
CA SER A 271 -3.64 28.67 -0.64
C SER A 271 -2.46 29.12 -1.47
#